data_AF-A0A2D4HQL5-F1
#
_entry.id   AF-A0A2D4HQL5-F1
#
_cell.length_a   1.000
_cell.length_b   1.000
_cell.length_c   1.000
_cell.angle_alpha   90.00
_cell.angle_beta   90.00
_cell.angle_gamma   90.00
#
_symmetry.space_group_name_H-M   'P 1'
#
loop_
_entity.id
_entity.type
_entity.pdbx_description
1 polymer ?
#
loop_
_entity_poly.entity_id
_entity_poly.type
_entity_poly.pdbx_seq_one_letter_code
_entity_poly.pdbx_strand_id
1 'polypeptide(L)'
;LLVQTRLPGGGVQVRNPDPIAMASNAAEREIFFTELQQGDVRNIIIPENVNIGQKLDYSDTMVQQNLDEVKDQIKREIRKELKIKEGAENLRKVTTDKKNLAYVDNILKKSNKKLEELHHKLQELNAHIVVAEAEDVTDCPRTPDTPNSDPRFPTNNRLIALKKQLNIELKVKQGAENMIQMYSNGPSKDRKLLATAQQMLQDSKTKIEVRRMQIL
;
A
#
# COMPACT_ATOMS: atom_id res chain seq x y z
N LEU A 1 -27.24 -3.89 -27.95
CA LEU A 1 -28.71 -3.85 -27.89
C LEU A 1 -29.21 -3.23 -29.19
N LEU A 2 -29.79 -4.01 -30.11
CA LEU A 2 -30.37 -3.48 -31.35
C LEU A 2 -31.74 -2.87 -31.05
N VAL A 3 -31.93 -1.58 -31.34
CA VAL A 3 -33.25 -0.95 -31.30
C VAL A 3 -33.90 -1.19 -32.66
N GLN A 4 -34.93 -2.05 -32.68
CA GLN A 4 -35.70 -2.39 -33.87
C GLN A 4 -37.02 -1.61 -33.85
N THR A 5 -37.20 -0.64 -34.73
CA THR A 5 -38.49 0.00 -35.00
C THR A 5 -38.90 -0.28 -36.45
N ARG A 6 -40.11 -0.81 -36.66
CA ARG A 6 -40.70 -1.11 -37.98
C ARG A 6 -41.63 0.02 -38.41
N LEU A 7 -41.56 0.42 -39.68
CA LEU A 7 -42.58 1.20 -40.40
C LEU A 7 -42.99 0.48 -41.70
N PRO A 8 -44.18 0.75 -42.26
CA PRO A 8 -44.80 -0.08 -43.29
C PRO A 8 -44.39 0.37 -44.69
N GLY A 9 -43.76 -0.53 -45.45
CA GLY A 9 -43.36 -0.29 -46.85
C GLY A 9 -42.06 -1.01 -47.16
N GLY A 10 -42.16 -2.17 -47.82
CA GLY A 10 -41.07 -3.13 -48.04
C GLY A 10 -39.97 -2.65 -48.99
N GLY A 11 -39.03 -1.88 -48.46
CA GLY A 11 -37.72 -1.63 -49.06
C GLY A 11 -36.65 -1.62 -47.98
N VAL A 12 -35.65 -2.50 -48.08
CA VAL A 12 -34.51 -2.53 -47.14
C VAL A 12 -33.49 -1.50 -47.61
N GLN A 13 -33.54 -0.30 -47.03
CA GLN A 13 -32.45 0.68 -47.16
C GLN A 13 -31.48 0.50 -45.99
N VAL A 14 -30.32 -0.10 -46.26
CA VAL A 14 -29.21 -0.18 -45.30
C VAL A 14 -28.61 1.23 -45.19
N ARG A 15 -29.02 2.00 -44.17
CA ARG A 15 -28.28 3.20 -43.76
C ARG A 15 -27.09 2.75 -42.92
N ASN A 16 -25.90 2.90 -43.48
CA ASN A 16 -24.67 2.83 -42.69
C ASN A 16 -24.69 3.96 -41.65
N PRO A 17 -24.30 3.68 -40.39
CA PRO A 17 -24.13 4.74 -39.40
C PRO A 17 -23.00 5.68 -39.85
N ASP A 18 -23.24 6.99 -39.74
CA ASP A 18 -22.30 8.03 -40.16
C ASP A 18 -20.94 7.86 -39.47
N PRO A 19 -19.81 7.84 -40.22
CA PRO A 19 -18.47 7.69 -39.65
C PRO A 19 -17.99 8.90 -38.83
N ILE A 20 -18.74 10.00 -38.82
CA ILE A 20 -18.37 11.27 -38.17
C ILE A 20 -18.70 11.24 -36.67
N ALA A 21 -19.69 10.45 -36.23
CA ALA A 21 -20.09 10.40 -34.82
C ALA A 21 -19.14 9.57 -33.92
N MET A 22 -18.26 8.74 -34.50
CA MET A 22 -17.28 7.96 -33.71
C MET A 22 -15.93 8.68 -33.52
N ALA A 23 -15.65 9.73 -34.29
CA ALA A 23 -14.39 10.47 -34.18
C ALA A 23 -14.37 11.45 -32.98
N SER A 24 -15.53 11.89 -32.49
CA SER A 24 -15.61 12.92 -31.43
C SER A 24 -15.24 12.41 -30.04
N ASN A 25 -15.18 11.10 -29.82
CA ASN A 25 -14.92 10.51 -28.50
C ASN A 25 -13.48 9.97 -28.33
N ALA A 26 -12.65 10.08 -29.37
CA ALA A 26 -11.23 9.73 -29.34
C ALA A 26 -10.36 10.93 -28.95
N ALA A 27 -10.76 12.16 -29.32
CA ALA A 27 -10.01 13.38 -29.02
C ALA A 27 -10.15 13.84 -27.56
N GLU A 28 -11.29 13.57 -26.90
CA GLU A 28 -11.51 13.97 -25.50
C GLU A 28 -10.79 13.07 -24.48
N ARG A 29 -10.35 11.87 -24.89
CA ARG A 29 -9.55 10.97 -24.04
C ARG A 29 -8.05 11.25 -24.07
N GLU A 30 -7.58 11.94 -25.11
CA GLU A 30 -6.19 12.39 -25.23
C GLU A 30 -5.90 13.67 -24.42
N ILE A 31 -6.92 14.51 -24.19
CA ILE A 31 -6.80 15.73 -23.38
C ILE A 31 -6.72 15.39 -21.88
N PHE A 32 -7.41 14.34 -21.42
CA PHE A 32 -7.41 13.97 -20.00
C PHE A 32 -6.11 13.28 -19.55
N PHE A 33 -5.31 12.75 -20.49
CA PHE A 33 -4.05 12.05 -20.17
C PHE A 33 -2.82 12.96 -20.22
N THR A 34 -2.91 14.12 -20.87
CA THR A 34 -1.82 15.10 -20.96
C THR A 34 -1.79 16.08 -19.78
N GLU A 35 -2.86 16.17 -19.00
CA GLU A 35 -2.99 17.13 -17.88
C GLU A 35 -2.59 16.58 -16.50
N LEU A 36 -1.93 15.42 -16.43
CA LEU A 36 -1.29 14.93 -15.19
C LEU A 36 0.23 15.10 -15.17
N GLN A 37 0.79 15.86 -16.11
CA GLN A 37 2.24 15.99 -16.27
C GLN A 37 2.78 17.42 -16.12
N GLN A 38 2.01 18.33 -15.52
CA GLN A 38 2.51 19.66 -15.15
C GLN A 38 2.08 20.07 -13.74
N GLY A 39 3.06 20.11 -12.85
CA GLY A 39 2.97 20.58 -11.47
C GLY A 39 4.37 20.84 -10.93
N ASP A 40 5.13 21.66 -11.65
CA ASP A 40 6.34 22.28 -11.12
C ASP A 40 5.89 23.45 -10.21
N VAL A 41 6.05 23.29 -8.90
CA VAL A 41 5.83 24.37 -7.93
C VAL A 41 7.11 24.54 -7.12
N ARG A 42 8.10 25.14 -7.77
CA ARG A 42 9.17 25.87 -7.08
C ARG A 42 8.53 27.03 -6.30
N ASN A 43 9.01 27.23 -5.08
CA ASN A 43 8.65 28.28 -4.11
C ASN A 43 7.42 28.02 -3.23
N ILE A 44 7.67 27.43 -2.05
CA ILE A 44 6.94 27.79 -0.84
C ILE A 44 7.96 28.39 0.13
N ILE A 45 7.58 29.57 0.61
CA ILE A 45 8.35 30.58 1.34
C ILE A 45 8.83 30.03 2.69
N ILE A 46 10.10 30.29 3.01
CA ILE A 46 10.71 30.12 4.32
C ILE A 46 10.38 31.38 5.15
N PRO A 47 9.61 31.30 6.25
CA PRO A 47 9.72 32.29 7.31
C PRO A 47 10.85 31.86 8.24
N GLU A 48 11.89 32.69 8.25
CA GLU A 48 12.98 32.65 9.20
C GLU A 48 12.44 32.84 10.64
N ASN A 49 13.19 32.31 11.60
CA ASN A 49 13.32 32.70 13.02
C ASN A 49 12.12 32.66 14.00
N VAL A 50 11.97 31.53 14.73
CA VAL A 50 12.01 31.52 16.23
C VAL A 50 12.67 30.24 16.75
N ASN A 51 13.62 30.46 17.66
CA ASN A 51 14.46 29.55 18.43
C ASN A 51 13.67 28.57 19.34
N ILE A 52 14.32 27.46 19.70
CA ILE A 52 14.24 26.66 20.95
C ILE A 52 13.91 25.18 20.74
N GLY A 53 14.96 24.34 20.73
CA GLY A 53 15.03 23.20 21.66
C GLY A 53 14.23 21.94 21.38
N GLN A 54 13.84 21.64 20.13
CA GLN A 54 13.26 20.34 19.78
C GLN A 54 13.88 19.80 18.49
N LYS A 55 15.02 19.11 18.62
CA LYS A 55 15.47 18.12 17.62
C LYS A 55 14.57 16.88 17.73
N LEU A 56 13.27 17.08 17.58
CA LEU A 56 12.31 16.00 17.41
C LEU A 56 12.62 15.36 16.06
N ASP A 57 12.47 14.05 16.05
CA ASP A 57 12.66 13.08 14.97
C ASP A 57 11.67 13.28 13.81
N TYR A 58 11.48 14.53 13.37
CA TYR A 58 10.57 14.94 12.31
C TYR A 58 10.97 14.32 10.97
N SER A 59 12.28 14.13 10.76
CA SER A 59 12.79 13.42 9.58
C SER A 59 12.25 12.00 9.53
N ASP A 60 12.34 11.23 10.62
CA ASP A 60 11.89 9.83 10.60
C ASP A 60 10.36 9.70 10.48
N THR A 61 9.59 10.61 11.09
CA THR A 61 8.12 10.57 10.98
C THR A 61 7.65 10.96 9.57
N MET A 62 8.23 12.00 8.99
CA MET A 62 7.89 12.46 7.64
C MET A 62 8.40 11.46 6.58
N VAL A 63 9.61 10.92 6.74
CA VAL A 63 10.17 9.89 5.85
C VAL A 63 9.33 8.62 5.92
N GLN A 64 8.89 8.20 7.11
CA GLN A 64 8.04 7.03 7.27
C GLN A 64 6.65 7.22 6.63
N GLN A 65 6.03 8.40 6.80
CA GLN A 65 4.76 8.74 6.13
C GLN A 65 4.92 8.75 4.60
N ASN A 66 5.98 9.36 4.09
CA ASN A 66 6.30 9.34 2.66
C ASN A 66 6.51 7.90 2.15
N LEU A 67 7.19 7.04 2.90
CA LEU A 67 7.39 5.63 2.53
C LEU A 67 6.06 4.86 2.48
N ASP A 68 5.17 5.09 3.43
CA ASP A 68 3.87 4.43 3.46
C ASP A 68 2.95 4.94 2.34
N GLU A 69 2.98 6.24 2.04
CA GLU A 69 2.31 6.82 0.87
C GLU A 69 2.81 6.22 -0.45
N VAL A 70 4.14 6.09 -0.60
CA VAL A 70 4.76 5.46 -1.78
C VAL A 70 4.36 3.98 -1.90
N LYS A 71 4.35 3.23 -0.80
CA LYS A 71 3.88 1.82 -0.80
C LYS A 71 2.43 1.72 -1.22
N ASP A 72 1.57 2.59 -0.70
CA ASP A 72 0.15 2.56 -1.03
C ASP A 72 -0.10 3.02 -2.47
N GLN A 73 0.69 3.95 -2.99
CA GLN A 73 0.70 4.31 -4.40
C GLN A 73 1.08 3.11 -5.28
N ILE A 74 2.13 2.37 -4.93
CA ILE A 74 2.54 1.16 -5.67
C ILE A 74 1.44 0.10 -5.63
N LYS A 75 0.84 -0.15 -4.46
CA LYS A 75 -0.31 -1.09 -4.34
C LYS A 75 -1.49 -0.65 -5.19
N ARG A 76 -1.79 0.65 -5.26
CA ARG A 76 -2.85 1.18 -6.15
C ARG A 76 -2.52 0.92 -7.61
N GLU A 77 -1.28 1.18 -8.03
CA GLU A 77 -0.83 0.93 -9.40
C GLU A 77 -0.86 -0.55 -9.77
N ILE A 78 -0.46 -1.46 -8.88
CA ILE A 78 -0.59 -2.92 -9.10
C ILE A 78 -2.04 -3.30 -9.36
N ARG A 79 -2.98 -2.79 -8.56
CA ARG A 79 -4.42 -3.07 -8.77
C ARG A 79 -4.93 -2.52 -10.11
N LYS A 80 -4.49 -1.33 -10.51
CA LYS A 80 -4.85 -0.76 -11.82
C LYS A 80 -4.28 -1.61 -12.96
N GLU A 81 -3.01 -1.99 -12.87
CA GLU A 81 -2.32 -2.76 -13.89
C GLU A 81 -2.91 -4.17 -14.04
N LEU A 82 -3.29 -4.83 -12.93
CA LEU A 82 -4.03 -6.09 -12.97
C LEU A 82 -5.35 -5.98 -13.72
N LYS A 83 -6.12 -4.89 -13.52
CA LYS A 83 -7.36 -4.65 -14.26
C LYS A 83 -7.11 -4.46 -15.76
N ILE A 84 -6.03 -3.77 -16.12
CA ILE A 84 -5.63 -3.59 -17.53
C ILE A 84 -5.28 -4.95 -18.14
N LYS A 85 -4.47 -5.76 -17.45
CA LYS A 85 -4.10 -7.11 -17.89
C LYS A 85 -5.32 -7.99 -18.09
N GLU A 86 -6.25 -8.02 -17.12
CA GLU A 86 -7.49 -8.80 -17.22
C GLU A 86 -8.36 -8.33 -18.40
N GLY A 87 -8.50 -7.01 -18.58
CA GLY A 87 -9.22 -6.42 -19.72
C GLY A 87 -8.60 -6.79 -21.07
N ALA A 88 -7.27 -6.71 -21.18
CA ALA A 88 -6.53 -7.10 -22.38
C ALA A 88 -6.64 -8.61 -22.66
N GLU A 89 -6.61 -9.44 -21.62
CA GLU A 89 -6.76 -10.89 -21.75
C GLU A 89 -8.16 -11.29 -22.20
N ASN A 90 -9.19 -10.61 -21.70
CA ASN A 90 -10.56 -10.78 -22.19
C ASN A 90 -10.73 -10.28 -23.62
N LEU A 91 -10.11 -9.15 -23.98
CA LEU A 91 -10.11 -8.64 -25.35
C LEU A 91 -9.42 -9.61 -26.32
N ARG A 92 -8.31 -10.24 -25.89
CA ARG A 92 -7.58 -11.24 -26.67
C ARG A 92 -8.45 -12.45 -27.01
N LYS A 93 -9.30 -12.91 -26.08
CA LYS A 93 -10.21 -14.06 -26.29
C LYS A 93 -11.23 -13.82 -27.40
N VAL A 94 -11.68 -12.58 -27.59
CA VAL A 94 -12.71 -12.22 -28.57
C VAL A 94 -12.14 -11.65 -29.86
N THR A 95 -10.83 -11.39 -29.92
CA THR A 95 -10.16 -10.80 -31.08
C THR A 95 -9.74 -11.89 -32.07
N THR A 96 -10.20 -11.77 -33.32
CA THR A 96 -9.84 -12.70 -34.41
C THR A 96 -8.82 -12.11 -35.40
N ASP A 97 -8.76 -10.78 -35.51
CA ASP A 97 -7.90 -10.10 -36.49
C ASP A 97 -6.43 -10.16 -36.10
N LYS A 98 -5.57 -10.61 -37.02
CA LYS A 98 -4.14 -10.81 -36.78
C LYS A 98 -3.39 -9.56 -36.30
N LYS A 99 -3.72 -8.38 -36.85
CA LYS A 99 -3.08 -7.10 -36.46
C LYS A 99 -3.51 -6.67 -35.06
N ASN A 100 -4.79 -6.80 -34.75
CA ASN A 100 -5.34 -6.46 -33.44
C ASN A 100 -4.82 -7.42 -32.37
N LEU A 101 -4.71 -8.72 -32.69
CA LEU A 101 -4.16 -9.72 -31.78
C LEU A 101 -2.72 -9.39 -31.38
N ALA A 102 -1.88 -9.00 -32.34
CA ALA A 102 -0.51 -8.56 -32.07
C ALA A 102 -0.44 -7.30 -31.20
N TYR A 103 -1.38 -6.36 -31.37
CA TYR A 103 -1.50 -5.18 -30.52
C TYR A 103 -1.89 -5.56 -29.08
N VAL A 104 -2.90 -6.43 -28.90
CA VAL A 104 -3.32 -6.91 -27.57
C VAL A 104 -2.20 -7.69 -26.88
N ASP A 105 -1.47 -8.53 -27.62
CA ASP A 105 -0.30 -9.26 -27.09
C ASP A 105 0.80 -8.29 -26.62
N ASN A 106 0.98 -7.16 -27.31
CA ASN A 106 1.93 -6.12 -26.90
C ASN A 106 1.49 -5.45 -25.59
N ILE A 107 0.19 -5.14 -25.45
CA ILE A 107 -0.38 -4.64 -24.20
C ILE A 107 -0.15 -5.63 -23.06
N LEU A 108 -0.45 -6.91 -23.27
CA LEU A 108 -0.25 -7.95 -22.25
C LEU A 108 1.22 -8.07 -21.83
N LYS A 109 2.15 -8.04 -22.78
CA LYS A 109 3.59 -8.05 -22.48
C LYS A 109 4.02 -6.84 -21.65
N LYS A 110 3.59 -5.64 -22.05
CA LYS A 110 3.90 -4.39 -21.31
C LYS A 110 3.30 -4.39 -19.91
N SER A 111 2.05 -4.82 -19.79
CA SER A 111 1.34 -4.87 -18.50
C SER A 111 1.95 -5.90 -17.54
N ASN A 112 2.35 -7.06 -18.05
CA ASN A 112 3.11 -8.05 -17.27
C ASN A 112 4.44 -7.50 -16.77
N LYS A 113 5.23 -6.88 -17.65
CA LYS A 113 6.52 -6.29 -17.27
C LYS A 113 6.35 -5.21 -16.20
N LYS A 114 5.35 -4.33 -16.35
CA LYS A 114 5.06 -3.29 -15.36
C LYS A 114 4.61 -3.87 -14.00
N LEU A 115 3.86 -4.97 -14.01
CA LEU A 115 3.52 -5.68 -12.77
C LEU A 115 4.76 -6.23 -12.06
N GLU A 116 5.67 -6.87 -12.80
CA GLU A 116 6.94 -7.37 -12.25
C GLU A 116 7.77 -6.24 -11.64
N GLU A 117 7.91 -5.12 -12.34
CA GLU A 117 8.62 -3.93 -11.84
C GLU A 117 7.98 -3.34 -10.58
N LEU A 118 6.65 -3.21 -10.55
CA LEU A 118 5.93 -2.71 -9.38
C LEU A 118 6.05 -3.67 -8.18
N HIS A 119 5.99 -4.99 -8.42
CA HIS A 119 6.21 -5.99 -7.38
C HIS A 119 7.63 -5.95 -6.84
N HIS A 120 8.62 -5.82 -7.73
CA HIS A 120 10.02 -5.69 -7.34
C HIS A 120 10.25 -4.44 -6.48
N LYS A 121 9.73 -3.28 -6.92
CA LYS A 121 9.83 -2.02 -6.16
C LYS A 121 9.13 -2.12 -4.79
N LEU A 122 7.96 -2.77 -4.73
CA LEU A 122 7.27 -3.00 -3.46
C LEU A 122 8.09 -3.91 -2.53
N GLN A 123 8.70 -4.96 -3.09
CA GLN A 123 9.56 -5.86 -2.36
C GLN A 123 10.82 -5.15 -1.86
N GLU A 124 11.44 -4.30 -2.67
CA GLU A 124 12.60 -3.48 -2.30
C GLU A 124 12.28 -2.51 -1.16
N LEU A 125 11.13 -1.85 -1.21
CA LEU A 125 10.67 -0.98 -0.11
C LEU A 125 10.39 -1.76 1.17
N ASN A 126 9.88 -2.99 1.05
CA ASN A 126 9.71 -3.87 2.21
C ASN A 126 11.06 -4.41 2.70
N ALA A 127 12.03 -4.64 1.82
CA ALA A 127 13.36 -5.14 2.16
C ALA A 127 14.18 -4.09 2.92
N HIS A 128 14.08 -2.80 2.59
CA HIS A 128 14.69 -1.74 3.41
C HIS A 128 14.11 -1.65 4.82
N ILE A 129 12.92 -2.22 5.05
CA ILE A 129 12.36 -2.41 6.40
C ILE A 129 12.93 -3.69 7.02
N VAL A 130 12.99 -4.80 6.30
CA VAL A 130 13.46 -6.10 6.83
C VAL A 130 14.99 -6.17 7.03
N VAL A 131 15.81 -5.49 6.23
CA VAL A 131 17.28 -5.41 6.43
C VAL A 131 17.63 -4.53 7.63
N ALA A 132 16.81 -3.51 7.91
CA ALA A 132 16.86 -2.83 9.21
C ALA A 132 16.38 -3.73 10.38
N GLU A 133 15.74 -4.87 10.10
CA GLU A 133 15.29 -5.86 11.09
C GLU A 133 16.19 -7.10 11.19
N ALA A 134 17.12 -7.34 10.25
CA ALA A 134 17.92 -8.57 10.15
C ALA A 134 19.39 -8.42 10.56
N GLU A 135 19.91 -7.20 10.69
CA GLU A 135 21.26 -6.93 11.23
C GLU A 135 21.30 -6.88 12.78
N ASP A 136 20.30 -7.40 13.49
CA ASP A 136 20.26 -7.44 14.96
C ASP A 136 19.98 -8.85 15.52
N VAL A 137 20.41 -9.88 14.79
CA VAL A 137 20.42 -11.28 15.25
C VAL A 137 21.84 -11.85 15.13
N THR A 138 22.80 -11.26 15.82
CA THR A 138 24.02 -11.96 16.23
C THR A 138 23.83 -12.48 17.65
N ASP A 139 23.36 -13.72 17.70
CA ASP A 139 23.43 -14.59 18.87
C ASP A 139 24.89 -14.74 19.33
N CYS A 140 25.18 -14.47 20.61
CA CYS A 140 26.17 -15.20 21.41
C CYS A 140 26.04 -14.89 22.92
N PRO A 141 26.13 -15.90 23.81
CA PRO A 141 26.05 -15.74 25.27
C PRO A 141 27.44 -15.48 25.90
N ARG A 142 27.45 -14.90 27.13
CA ARG A 142 28.61 -14.60 28.04
C ARG A 142 29.36 -13.30 27.71
N THR A 143 29.79 -12.44 28.65
CA THR A 143 30.07 -12.45 30.11
C THR A 143 30.10 -10.97 30.57
N PRO A 144 30.04 -10.64 31.89
CA PRO A 144 30.18 -9.26 32.33
C PRO A 144 31.65 -8.81 32.15
N ASP A 145 31.83 -7.51 31.97
CA ASP A 145 33.11 -6.79 31.97
C ASP A 145 33.76 -6.54 30.59
N THR A 146 33.35 -5.43 29.96
CA THR A 146 34.27 -4.46 29.34
C THR A 146 33.53 -3.14 29.03
N PRO A 147 34.03 -1.97 29.49
CA PRO A 147 33.36 -0.69 29.30
C PRO A 147 33.97 0.06 28.12
N ASN A 148 33.49 -0.15 26.90
CA ASN A 148 33.64 0.86 25.84
C ASN A 148 32.74 0.56 24.64
N SER A 149 31.70 1.38 24.45
CA SER A 149 31.12 1.64 23.14
C SER A 149 30.46 3.02 23.18
N ASP A 150 30.84 3.83 22.19
CA ASP A 150 30.50 5.23 21.96
C ASP A 150 29.01 5.57 22.21
N PRO A 151 28.64 6.60 23.00
CA PRO A 151 27.27 6.81 23.46
C PRO A 151 26.29 7.35 22.42
N ARG A 152 26.72 7.66 21.20
CA ARG A 152 25.91 8.49 20.28
C ARG A 152 25.07 7.72 19.25
N PHE A 153 25.33 6.44 19.05
CA PHE A 153 24.63 5.60 18.07
C PHE A 153 23.77 4.43 18.62
N PRO A 154 23.98 3.83 19.81
CA PRO A 154 23.14 2.71 20.28
C PRO A 154 21.73 3.13 20.72
N THR A 155 21.52 4.43 21.00
CA THR A 155 20.24 4.97 21.44
C THR A 155 19.16 4.88 20.36
N ASN A 156 19.54 5.03 19.08
CA ASN A 156 18.57 4.98 17.99
C ASN A 156 18.05 3.55 17.77
N ASN A 157 18.95 2.56 17.78
CA ASN A 157 18.58 1.15 17.61
C ASN A 157 17.68 0.66 18.76
N ARG A 158 18.03 1.03 20.00
CA ARG A 158 17.20 0.73 21.18
C ARG A 158 15.82 1.37 21.08
N LEU A 159 15.74 2.64 20.65
CA LEU A 159 14.48 3.35 20.47
C LEU A 159 13.60 2.70 19.39
N ILE A 160 14.20 2.32 18.25
CA ILE A 160 13.51 1.63 17.15
C ILE A 160 12.98 0.27 17.61
N ALA A 161 13.80 -0.52 18.31
CA ALA A 161 13.38 -1.82 18.87
C ALA A 161 12.21 -1.67 19.85
N LEU A 162 12.27 -0.66 20.73
CA LEU A 162 11.18 -0.34 21.66
C LEU A 162 9.91 0.10 20.91
N LYS A 163 10.02 0.93 19.87
CA LYS A 163 8.88 1.30 19.01
C LYS A 163 8.27 0.07 18.30
N LYS A 164 9.10 -0.81 17.72
CA LYS A 164 8.66 -2.03 17.02
C LYS A 164 7.90 -2.95 17.94
N GLN A 165 8.49 -3.31 19.07
CA GLN A 165 7.83 -4.19 20.02
C GLN A 165 6.55 -3.48 20.52
N LEU A 166 6.49 -2.14 20.63
CA LEU A 166 5.30 -1.39 21.12
C LEU A 166 4.14 -1.60 20.15
N ASN A 167 4.43 -1.59 18.85
CA ASN A 167 3.47 -1.96 17.82
C ASN A 167 2.98 -3.41 17.96
N ILE A 168 3.87 -4.35 18.27
CA ILE A 168 3.49 -5.76 18.51
C ILE A 168 2.49 -5.86 19.67
N GLU A 169 2.80 -5.28 20.82
CA GLU A 169 1.89 -5.35 21.98
C GLU A 169 0.56 -4.63 21.73
N LEU A 170 0.55 -3.55 20.94
CA LEU A 170 -0.68 -2.89 20.49
C LEU A 170 -1.54 -3.82 19.61
N LYS A 171 -0.93 -4.59 18.70
CA LYS A 171 -1.64 -5.58 17.89
C LYS A 171 -2.15 -6.75 18.74
N VAL A 172 -1.37 -7.21 19.71
CA VAL A 172 -1.81 -8.26 20.66
C VAL A 172 -2.99 -7.76 21.50
N LYS A 173 -2.93 -6.53 22.02
CA LYS A 173 -4.04 -5.88 22.74
C LYS A 173 -5.31 -5.86 21.88
N GLN A 174 -5.21 -5.39 20.64
CA GLN A 174 -6.35 -5.35 19.72
C GLN A 174 -6.90 -6.75 19.40
N GLY A 175 -6.02 -7.73 19.20
CA GLY A 175 -6.41 -9.12 18.99
C GLY A 175 -7.18 -9.69 20.18
N ALA A 176 -6.72 -9.43 21.40
CA ALA A 176 -7.41 -9.82 22.63
C ALA A 176 -8.77 -9.12 22.78
N GLU A 177 -8.87 -7.82 22.46
CA GLU A 177 -10.14 -7.08 22.46
C GLU A 177 -11.16 -7.68 21.47
N ASN A 178 -10.70 -8.04 20.27
CA ASN A 178 -11.55 -8.71 19.27
C ASN A 178 -12.01 -10.09 19.76
N MET A 179 -11.11 -10.88 20.37
CA MET A 179 -11.47 -12.17 20.96
C MET A 179 -12.50 -12.02 22.08
N ILE A 180 -12.33 -11.05 22.99
CA ILE A 180 -13.31 -10.76 24.04
C ILE A 180 -14.65 -10.39 23.43
N GLN A 181 -14.69 -9.57 22.38
CA GLN A 181 -15.92 -9.20 21.70
C GLN A 181 -16.64 -10.43 21.11
N MET A 182 -15.88 -11.35 20.50
CA MET A 182 -16.40 -12.60 19.96
C MET A 182 -16.98 -13.52 21.06
N TYR A 183 -16.29 -13.69 22.19
CA TYR A 183 -16.73 -14.62 23.26
C TYR A 183 -17.74 -14.01 24.25
N SER A 184 -17.86 -12.68 24.32
CA SER A 184 -18.86 -11.99 25.15
C SER A 184 -20.22 -11.86 24.45
N ASN A 185 -20.22 -11.56 23.15
CA ASN A 185 -21.43 -11.23 22.38
C ASN A 185 -21.79 -12.28 21.32
N GLY A 186 -20.91 -13.25 21.03
CA GLY A 186 -21.14 -14.29 20.04
C GLY A 186 -21.94 -15.50 20.56
N PRO A 187 -22.31 -16.43 19.67
CA PRO A 187 -23.10 -17.62 20.02
C PRO A 187 -22.30 -18.61 20.89
N SER A 188 -20.96 -18.60 20.81
CA SER A 188 -20.06 -19.46 21.59
C SER A 188 -19.53 -18.73 22.82
N LYS A 189 -20.14 -18.99 23.98
CA LYS A 189 -19.71 -18.46 25.29
C LYS A 189 -18.68 -19.39 25.95
N ASP A 190 -17.54 -19.61 25.30
CA ASP A 190 -16.46 -20.36 25.92
C ASP A 190 -15.80 -19.50 27.02
N ARG A 191 -16.23 -19.76 28.26
CA ARG A 191 -15.77 -19.03 29.45
C ARG A 191 -14.27 -19.15 29.67
N LYS A 192 -13.64 -20.25 29.26
CA LYS A 192 -12.18 -20.43 29.40
C LYS A 192 -11.45 -19.53 28.41
N LEU A 193 -11.88 -19.52 27.14
CA LEU A 193 -11.28 -18.68 26.11
C LEU A 193 -11.48 -17.19 26.42
N LEU A 194 -12.64 -16.81 26.96
CA LEU A 194 -12.89 -15.44 27.40
C LEU A 194 -11.91 -15.02 28.52
N ALA A 195 -11.69 -15.88 29.52
CA ALA A 195 -10.74 -15.61 30.60
C ALA A 195 -9.29 -15.49 30.07
N THR A 196 -8.88 -16.36 29.15
CA THR A 196 -7.56 -16.27 28.50
C THR A 196 -7.40 -14.96 27.73
N ALA A 197 -8.41 -14.55 26.95
CA ALA A 197 -8.37 -13.30 26.21
C ALA A 197 -8.31 -12.08 27.15
N GLN A 198 -9.03 -12.10 28.28
CA GLN A 198 -8.95 -11.07 29.32
C GLN A 198 -7.55 -10.98 29.95
N GLN A 199 -6.92 -12.13 30.24
CA GLN A 199 -5.56 -12.17 30.75
C GLN A 199 -4.56 -11.59 29.72
N MET A 200 -4.66 -12.01 28.46
CA MET A 200 -3.82 -11.47 27.38
C MET A 200 -4.00 -9.95 27.21
N LEU A 201 -5.22 -9.45 27.37
CA LEU A 201 -5.51 -8.01 27.33
C LEU A 201 -4.84 -7.28 28.49
N GLN A 202 -4.89 -7.83 29.70
CA GLN A 202 -4.23 -7.23 30.88
C GLN A 202 -2.72 -7.24 30.71
N ASP A 203 -2.14 -8.37 30.32
CA ASP A 203 -0.70 -8.52 30.14
C ASP A 203 -0.16 -7.58 29.06
N SER A 204 -0.84 -7.49 27.91
CA SER A 204 -0.45 -6.58 26.82
C SER A 204 -0.57 -5.11 27.23
N LYS A 205 -1.57 -4.71 28.01
CA LYS A 205 -1.68 -3.34 28.56
C LYS A 205 -0.49 -3.00 29.45
N THR A 206 -0.12 -3.89 30.37
CA THR A 206 1.05 -3.69 31.25
C THR A 206 2.34 -3.58 30.43
N LYS A 207 2.54 -4.47 29.44
CA LYS A 207 3.73 -4.44 28.57
C LYS A 207 3.81 -3.18 27.71
N ILE A 208 2.68 -2.68 27.23
CA ILE A 208 2.59 -1.38 26.52
C ILE A 208 3.08 -0.26 27.42
N GLU A 209 2.62 -0.22 28.66
CA GLU A 209 2.97 0.84 29.61
C GLU A 209 4.46 0.82 29.97
N VAL A 210 5.01 -0.37 30.29
CA VAL A 210 6.45 -0.54 30.54
C VAL A 210 7.29 -0.04 29.37
N ARG A 211 6.90 -0.35 28.13
CA ARG A 211 7.70 0.05 26.97
C ARG A 211 7.46 1.48 26.52
N ARG A 212 6.31 2.08 26.85
CA ARG A 212 6.13 3.54 26.76
C ARG A 212 7.06 4.26 27.72
N MET A 213 7.16 3.80 28.98
CA MET A 213 8.09 4.40 29.96
C MET A 213 9.55 4.30 29.52
N GLN A 214 9.94 3.23 28.82
CA GLN A 214 11.30 3.07 28.30
C GLN A 214 11.61 3.91 27.06
N ILE A 215 10.57 4.45 26.40
CA ILE A 215 10.70 5.34 25.23
C ILE A 215 10.80 6.82 25.66
N LEU A 216 10.22 7.16 26.82
CA LEU A 216 10.27 8.50 27.44
C LEU A 216 11.63 8.77 28.09
#